data_AF-A0A2K8TAZ7-F1
#
_entry.id   AF-A0A2K8TAZ7-F1
#
_cell.length_a   1.000
_cell.length_b   1.000
_cell.length_c   1.000
_cell.angle_alpha   90.00
_cell.angle_beta   90.00
_cell.angle_gamma   90.00
#
_symmetry.space_group_name_H-M   'P 1'
#
loop_
_entity.id
_entity.type
_entity.pdbx_description
1 polymer ?
#
loop_
_entity_poly.entity_id
_entity_poly.type
_entity_poly.pdbx_seq_one_letter_code
_entity_poly.pdbx_strand_id
1 'polypeptide(L)'
;MDATATGNYELFLTVGDSDYRTDITKEIFDQVSSPLIPRMSEGYTTTYFGHLKQGETQTYLWKLSFADDGHEFIVRMGMIGDKVNLIWIT
;
A
#
# COMPACT_ATOMS: atom_id res chain seq x y z
N MET A 1 -3.75 3.84 -1.35
CA MET A 1 -2.89 4.81 -0.62
C MET A 1 -3.66 5.58 0.44
N ASP A 2 -4.90 5.99 0.19
CA ASP A 2 -5.70 6.78 1.16
C ASP A 2 -5.86 6.11 2.53
N ALA A 3 -6.13 4.80 2.57
CA ALA A 3 -6.22 4.05 3.84
C ALA A 3 -4.91 4.12 4.65
N THR A 4 -3.75 3.98 3.99
CA THR A 4 -2.43 4.14 4.60
C THR A 4 -2.20 5.58 5.05
N ALA A 5 -2.52 6.57 4.19
CA ALA A 5 -2.31 7.99 4.47
C ALA A 5 -3.13 8.49 5.67
N THR A 6 -4.32 7.94 5.86
CA THR A 6 -5.27 8.33 6.92
C THR A 6 -5.21 7.42 8.15
N GLY A 7 -4.35 6.39 8.14
CA GLY A 7 -4.31 5.39 9.22
C GLY A 7 -5.63 4.62 9.39
N ASN A 8 -6.43 4.51 8.33
CA ASN A 8 -7.75 3.91 8.37
C ASN A 8 -7.69 2.40 8.09
N TYR A 9 -7.55 1.62 9.16
CA TYR A 9 -7.50 0.16 9.10
C TYR A 9 -8.74 -0.47 8.47
N GLU A 10 -9.94 0.02 8.82
CA GLU A 10 -11.20 -0.52 8.27
C GLU A 10 -11.26 -0.33 6.76
N LEU A 11 -10.88 0.87 6.26
CA LEU A 11 -10.79 1.12 4.83
C LEU A 11 -9.72 0.23 4.17
N PHE A 12 -8.60 0.01 4.85
CA PHE A 12 -7.53 -0.87 4.38
C PHE A 12 -8.02 -2.31 4.19
N LEU A 13 -8.90 -2.81 5.06
CA LEU A 13 -9.48 -4.15 4.92
C LEU A 13 -10.46 -4.28 3.73
N THR A 14 -11.01 -3.17 3.22
CA THR A 14 -12.02 -3.23 2.14
C THR A 14 -11.48 -3.56 0.74
N VAL A 15 -10.16 -3.46 0.53
CA VAL A 15 -9.57 -3.57 -0.82
C VAL A 15 -9.30 -5.01 -1.25
N GLY A 16 -9.27 -5.95 -0.30
CA GLY A 16 -9.01 -7.37 -0.55
C GLY A 16 -10.24 -8.26 -0.39
N ASP A 17 -10.01 -9.57 -0.47
CA ASP A 17 -11.03 -10.62 -0.25
C ASP A 17 -11.12 -11.05 1.23
N SER A 18 -11.75 -12.20 1.52
CA SER A 18 -11.82 -12.72 2.89
C SER A 18 -10.47 -13.10 3.46
N ASP A 19 -9.57 -13.61 2.62
CA ASP A 19 -8.29 -14.17 3.05
C ASP A 19 -7.35 -13.03 3.38
N TYR A 20 -7.29 -12.02 2.51
CA TYR A 20 -6.63 -10.74 2.78
C TYR A 20 -7.08 -10.12 4.12
N ARG A 21 -8.39 -10.08 4.37
CA ARG A 21 -8.95 -9.51 5.61
C ARG A 21 -8.61 -10.31 6.85
N THR A 22 -8.40 -11.62 6.70
CA THR A 22 -8.05 -12.52 7.79
C THR A 22 -6.56 -12.41 8.13
N ASP A 23 -5.73 -12.27 7.10
CA ASP A 23 -4.27 -12.26 7.24
C ASP A 23 -3.73 -10.89 7.69
N ILE A 24 -4.40 -9.80 7.35
CA ILE A 24 -3.99 -8.46 7.76
C ILE A 24 -4.52 -8.15 9.14
N THR A 25 -3.66 -8.28 10.14
CA THR A 25 -3.91 -7.80 11.49
C THR A 25 -3.70 -6.29 11.59
N LYS A 26 -4.26 -5.67 12.64
CA LYS A 26 -4.01 -4.26 12.93
C LYS A 26 -2.52 -3.97 13.18
N GLU A 27 -1.79 -4.89 13.77
CA GLU A 27 -0.34 -4.76 13.97
C GLU A 27 0.41 -4.68 12.64
N ILE A 28 0.09 -5.55 11.68
CA ILE A 28 0.68 -5.53 10.33
C ILE A 28 0.33 -4.21 9.64
N PHE A 29 -0.92 -3.77 9.72
CA PHE A 29 -1.32 -2.48 9.17
C PHE A 29 -0.56 -1.30 9.79
N ASP A 30 -0.40 -1.30 11.11
CA ASP A 30 0.30 -0.22 11.83
C ASP A 30 1.80 -0.23 11.52
N GLN A 31 2.43 -1.39 11.31
CA GLN A 31 3.82 -1.50 10.85
C GLN A 31 4.04 -0.88 9.47
N VAL A 32 3.07 -1.05 8.55
CA VAL A 32 3.13 -0.46 7.20
C VAL A 32 2.80 1.04 7.24
N SER A 33 1.77 1.44 7.99
CA SER A 33 1.18 2.77 7.86
C SER A 33 1.77 3.80 8.81
N SER A 34 2.07 3.43 10.06
CA SER A 34 2.52 4.40 11.08
C SER A 34 3.76 5.20 10.69
N PRO A 35 4.80 4.62 10.05
CA PRO A 35 5.96 5.38 9.60
C PRO A 35 5.64 6.38 8.47
N LEU A 36 4.57 6.13 7.72
CA LEU A 36 4.21 6.89 6.52
C LEU A 36 3.21 8.01 6.83
N ILE A 37 2.26 7.79 7.75
CA ILE A 37 1.16 8.71 8.07
C ILE A 37 1.66 10.16 8.28
N PRO A 38 2.66 10.45 9.13
CA PRO A 38 3.10 11.83 9.36
C PRO A 38 3.53 12.51 8.05
N ARG A 39 4.39 11.85 7.27
CA ARG A 39 4.92 12.39 6.02
C ARG A 39 3.86 12.49 4.93
N MET A 40 2.96 11.51 4.84
CA MET A 40 1.85 11.53 3.88
C MET A 40 0.85 12.65 4.19
N SER A 41 0.64 12.99 5.46
CA SER A 41 -0.27 14.07 5.86
C SER A 41 0.24 15.47 5.49
N GLU A 42 1.56 15.64 5.35
CA GLU A 42 2.19 16.87 4.85
C GLU A 42 2.14 16.98 3.31
N GLY A 43 1.89 15.87 2.63
CA GLY A 43 1.76 15.79 1.19
C GLY A 43 2.66 14.72 0.59
N TYR A 44 2.13 14.00 -0.39
CA TYR A 44 2.85 12.95 -1.09
C TYR A 44 2.44 12.88 -2.56
N THR A 45 3.31 12.29 -3.38
CA THR A 45 3.02 11.97 -4.79
C THR A 45 3.36 10.51 -5.07
N THR A 46 2.65 9.93 -6.03
CA THR A 46 2.96 8.59 -6.54
C THR A 46 3.36 8.67 -8.01
N THR A 47 4.43 7.97 -8.37
CA THR A 47 4.86 7.82 -9.78
C THR A 47 4.73 6.36 -10.17
N TYR A 48 3.88 6.04 -11.14
CA TYR A 48 3.72 4.68 -11.62
C TYR A 48 4.95 4.23 -12.42
N PHE A 49 5.49 3.06 -12.08
CA PHE A 49 6.64 2.47 -12.75
C PHE A 49 6.25 1.39 -13.75
N GLY A 50 5.15 0.69 -13.51
CA GLY A 50 4.73 -0.41 -14.37
C GLY A 50 4.09 -1.53 -13.58
N HIS A 51 3.92 -2.67 -14.25
CA HIS A 51 3.38 -3.87 -13.65
C HIS A 51 4.13 -5.11 -14.12
N LEU A 52 3.99 -6.18 -13.34
CA LEU A 52 4.55 -7.49 -13.61
C LEU A 52 3.41 -8.51 -13.48
N LYS A 53 3.33 -9.43 -14.44
CA LYS A 53 2.48 -10.62 -14.31
C LYS A 53 3.30 -11.75 -13.72
N GLN A 54 2.96 -12.19 -12.51
CA GLN A 54 3.70 -13.20 -11.76
C GLN A 54 2.76 -14.36 -11.40
N GLY A 55 2.52 -15.23 -12.38
CA GLY A 55 1.50 -16.28 -12.26
C GLY A 55 0.09 -15.68 -12.34
N GLU A 56 -0.73 -15.96 -11.32
CA GLU A 56 -2.09 -15.42 -11.19
C GLU A 56 -2.10 -13.99 -10.62
N THR A 57 -1.01 -13.55 -10.01
CA THR A 57 -0.89 -12.22 -9.42
C THR A 57 -0.41 -11.21 -10.45
N GLN A 58 -1.15 -10.11 -10.57
CA GLN A 58 -0.74 -8.90 -11.27
C GLN A 58 -0.17 -7.90 -10.26
N THR A 59 1.15 -7.71 -10.26
CA THR A 59 1.85 -6.80 -9.34
C THR A 59 2.05 -5.44 -9.99
N TYR A 60 1.56 -4.39 -9.37
CA TYR A 60 1.77 -3.01 -9.80
C TYR A 60 2.81 -2.33 -8.91
N LEU A 61 3.64 -1.48 -9.51
CA LEU A 61 4.73 -0.78 -8.83
C LEU A 61 4.62 0.74 -8.98
N TRP A 62 4.81 1.44 -7.87
CA TRP A 62 4.91 2.89 -7.82
C TRP A 62 6.09 3.34 -6.97
N LYS A 63 6.62 4.52 -7.28
CA LYS A 63 7.40 5.33 -6.35
C LYS A 63 6.45 6.14 -5.47
N LEU A 64 6.74 6.24 -4.19
CA LEU A 64 6.12 7.15 -3.23
C LEU A 64 7.16 8.20 -2.81
N SER A 65 6.88 9.46 -3.14
CA SER A 65 7.71 10.61 -2.78
C SER A 65 6.91 11.55 -1.86
N PHE A 66 7.59 12.27 -0.98
CA PHE A 66 6.96 13.14 0.01
C PHE A 66 7.34 14.60 -0.22
N ALA A 67 6.54 15.52 0.33
CA ALA A 67 6.77 16.95 0.21
C ALA A 67 8.07 17.42 0.91
N ASP A 68 8.56 16.67 1.89
CA ASP A 68 9.78 16.96 2.66
C ASP A 68 11.09 16.64 1.90
N ASP A 69 11.02 16.14 0.66
CA ASP A 69 12.16 15.67 -0.16
C ASP A 69 13.04 14.61 0.55
N GLY A 70 12.49 13.91 1.54
CA GLY A 70 13.17 12.83 2.22
C GLY A 70 13.15 11.52 1.42
N HIS A 71 13.62 10.43 2.02
CA HIS A 71 13.69 9.13 1.34
C HIS A 71 12.36 8.69 0.74
N GLU A 72 12.44 8.16 -0.47
CA GLU A 72 11.33 7.64 -1.27
C GLU A 72 11.13 6.15 -0.99
N PHE A 73 9.91 5.66 -1.20
CA PHE A 73 9.59 4.23 -1.08
C PHE A 73 9.09 3.66 -2.42
N ILE A 74 9.25 2.36 -2.58
CA ILE A 74 8.59 1.56 -3.61
C ILE A 74 7.34 0.95 -2.99
N VAL A 75 6.19 1.24 -3.57
CA VAL A 75 4.92 0.59 -3.26
C VAL A 75 4.70 -0.53 -4.27
N ARG A 76 4.45 -1.74 -3.77
CA ARG A 76 4.04 -2.91 -4.55
C ARG A 76 2.64 -3.31 -4.14
N MET A 77 1.75 -3.43 -5.12
CA MET A 77 0.38 -3.92 -4.91
C MET A 77 0.13 -5.14 -5.78
N GLY A 78 -0.05 -6.29 -5.15
CA GLY A 78 -0.42 -7.54 -5.81
C GLY A 78 -1.93 -7.65 -5.93
N MET A 79 -2.41 -7.88 -7.15
CA MET A 79 -3.83 -8.10 -7.44
C MET A 79 -4.08 -9.52 -7.91
N ILE A 80 -5.13 -10.17 -7.39
CA ILE A 80 -5.72 -11.39 -7.96
C ILE A 80 -7.14 -11.02 -8.39
N GLY A 81 -7.40 -11.05 -9.70
CA GLY A 81 -8.63 -10.50 -10.25
C GLY A 81 -8.77 -8.99 -9.96
N ASP A 82 -9.86 -8.60 -9.31
CA ASP A 82 -10.15 -7.23 -8.88
C ASP A 82 -9.79 -6.95 -7.41
N LYS A 83 -9.18 -7.91 -6.71
CA LYS A 83 -8.88 -7.83 -5.27
C LYS A 83 -7.40 -7.69 -5.00
N VAL A 84 -7.08 -6.88 -3.99
CA VAL A 84 -5.74 -6.78 -3.43
C VAL A 84 -5.45 -8.05 -2.64
N ASN A 85 -4.34 -8.70 -2.97
CA ASN A 85 -3.77 -9.83 -2.21
C ASN A 85 -2.59 -9.38 -1.33
N LEU A 86 -1.81 -8.40 -1.79
CA LEU A 86 -0.61 -7.93 -1.08
C LEU A 86 -0.42 -6.43 -1.24
N ILE A 87 -0.03 -5.76 -0.16
CA ILE A 87 0.57 -4.42 -0.19
C ILE A 87 1.91 -4.50 0.53
N TRP A 88 2.96 -4.03 -0.14
CA TRP A 88 4.32 -4.02 0.40
C TRP A 88 5.00 -2.70 0.08
N ILE A 89 5.63 -2.07 1.08
CA ILE A 89 6.27 -0.77 0.96
C ILE A 89 7.70 -0.87 1.49
N THR A 90 8.70 -0.51 0.67
CA THR A 90 10.15 -0.59 0.99
C THR A 90 10.94 0.57 0.48
#